data_AF-A0A1E8TYH6-F1
#
_entry.id   AF-A0A1E8TYH6-F1
#
_cell.length_a   1.000
_cell.length_b   1.000
_cell.length_c   1.000
_cell.angle_alpha   90.00
_cell.angle_beta   90.00
_cell.angle_gamma   90.00
#
_symmetry.space_group_name_H-M   'P 1'
#
loop_
_entity.id
_entity.type
_entity.pdbx_description
1 polymer ?
#
loop_
_entity_poly.entity_id
_entity_poly.type
_entity_poly.pdbx_seq_one_letter_code
_entity_poly.pdbx_strand_id
1 'polypeptide(L)'
;MLIIKKLLDLLNSFTKKCNTLYLDYDKNQKKKAQERFDALKVLRNKDYIIKNVSSKTKQNNYFVRAIVATVIMLVLFFMIMSLDSSNNLFSGFCSIFILSLSLSYAYNSFIVFLLSLNRYFRKILFSILTFINVFILGDIIIRIISNANNPNRILNFFENLFKEYELQTTFGSDIWLFWLIFTLMLASSCLSLYFVLKTQDVFELELMGIENRLLLSILAIVTFIIGIDIEKVRLIGILCLILVIQTAFFEASYSYLLSRMYEKAQTIFQEQLLLKFPDYQELKKCYYCGGEKYREKLLSTEKFLEVIIKNEFKSLNDLKNYDDYKLYKSTR
;
A
#
# COMPACT_ATOMS: atom_id res chain seq x y z
N MET A 1 19.76 -45.66 17.41
CA MET A 1 18.42 -45.96 16.84
C MET A 1 17.26 -45.44 17.71
N LEU A 2 17.23 -45.73 19.02
CA LEU A 2 16.19 -45.24 19.96
C LEU A 2 16.04 -43.71 20.02
N ILE A 3 17.15 -42.97 20.04
CA ILE A 3 17.16 -41.50 20.11
C ILE A 3 16.52 -40.89 18.86
N ILE A 4 16.84 -41.42 17.67
CA ILE A 4 16.30 -40.96 16.38
C ILE A 4 14.78 -41.19 16.31
N LYS A 5 14.30 -42.35 16.79
CA LYS A 5 12.87 -42.65 16.85
C LYS A 5 12.12 -41.69 17.77
N LYS A 6 12.69 -41.41 18.95
CA LYS A 6 12.14 -40.44 19.92
C LYS A 6 12.09 -39.03 19.34
N LEU A 7 13.11 -38.65 18.57
CA LEU A 7 13.19 -37.34 17.90
C LEU A 7 12.12 -37.22 16.80
N LEU A 8 11.94 -38.28 16.01
CA LEU A 8 10.91 -38.36 14.95
C LEU A 8 9.49 -38.26 15.54
N ASP A 9 9.23 -38.96 16.64
CA ASP A 9 7.93 -38.90 17.33
C ASP A 9 7.66 -37.51 17.92
N LEU A 10 8.70 -36.84 18.46
CA LEU A 10 8.61 -35.49 18.97
C LEU A 10 8.31 -34.48 17.85
N LEU A 11 8.96 -34.65 16.70
CA LEU A 11 8.78 -33.81 15.52
C LEU A 11 7.38 -34.01 14.92
N ASN A 12 6.90 -35.25 14.83
CA ASN A 12 5.52 -35.54 14.41
C ASN A 12 4.47 -34.96 15.37
N SER A 13 4.71 -35.05 16.68
CA SER A 13 3.85 -34.45 17.70
C SER A 13 3.82 -32.92 17.59
N PHE A 14 4.99 -32.30 17.39
CA PHE A 14 5.12 -30.86 17.18
C PHE A 14 4.38 -30.41 15.91
N THR A 15 4.62 -31.07 14.78
CA THR A 15 3.94 -30.79 13.51
C THR A 15 2.43 -30.91 13.66
N LYS A 16 1.94 -31.97 14.31
CA LYS A 16 0.51 -32.16 14.56
C LYS A 16 -0.08 -31.01 15.39
N LYS A 17 0.64 -30.57 16.43
CA LYS A 17 0.24 -29.46 17.31
C LYS A 17 0.24 -28.11 16.59
N CYS A 18 1.25 -27.85 15.75
CA CYS A 18 1.26 -26.68 14.87
C CYS A 18 0.10 -26.69 13.88
N ASN A 19 -0.23 -27.85 13.31
CA ASN A 19 -1.34 -27.98 12.37
C ASN A 19 -2.70 -27.72 13.02
N THR A 20 -2.95 -28.23 14.23
CA THR A 20 -4.18 -27.91 14.96
C THR A 20 -4.27 -26.44 15.34
N LEU A 21 -3.17 -25.83 15.78
CA LEU A 21 -3.12 -24.39 16.08
C LEU A 21 -3.40 -23.54 14.83
N TYR A 22 -2.85 -23.93 13.68
CA TYR A 22 -3.10 -23.26 12.41
C TYR A 22 -4.57 -23.36 11.98
N LEU A 23 -5.17 -24.55 12.07
CA LEU A 23 -6.58 -24.77 11.71
C LEU A 23 -7.53 -23.97 12.62
N ASP A 24 -7.26 -23.93 13.93
CA ASP A 24 -8.07 -23.18 14.88
C ASP A 24 -7.90 -21.66 14.68
N TYR A 25 -6.68 -21.20 14.37
CA TYR A 25 -6.42 -19.82 13.98
C TYR A 25 -7.18 -19.43 12.70
N ASP A 26 -7.13 -20.26 11.65
CA ASP A 26 -7.83 -20.01 10.38
C ASP A 26 -9.35 -19.97 10.57
N LYS A 27 -9.90 -20.91 11.35
CA LYS A 27 -11.33 -20.93 11.69
C LYS A 27 -11.75 -19.68 12.47
N ASN A 28 -10.96 -19.26 13.45
CA ASN A 28 -11.22 -18.04 14.22
C ASN A 28 -11.08 -16.77 13.38
N GLN A 29 -10.14 -16.71 12.45
CA GLN A 29 -10.02 -15.61 11.49
C GLN A 29 -11.23 -15.53 10.56
N LYS A 30 -11.67 -16.67 9.98
CA LYS A 30 -12.86 -16.75 9.14
C LYS A 30 -14.12 -16.31 9.90
N LYS A 31 -14.28 -16.77 11.15
CA LYS A 31 -15.39 -16.35 12.01
C LYS A 31 -15.39 -14.85 12.27
N LYS A 32 -14.23 -14.27 12.62
CA LYS A 32 -14.07 -12.82 12.83
C LYS A 32 -14.32 -12.01 11.55
N ALA A 33 -13.94 -12.53 10.39
CA ALA A 33 -14.24 -11.90 9.09
C ALA A 33 -15.74 -11.90 8.81
N GLN A 34 -16.42 -13.01 9.08
CA GLN A 34 -17.87 -13.16 8.93
C GLN A 34 -18.65 -12.23 9.86
N GLU A 35 -18.33 -12.20 11.17
CA GLU A 35 -18.99 -11.32 12.15
C GLU A 35 -18.88 -9.83 11.78
N ARG A 36 -17.79 -9.43 11.14
CA ARG A 36 -17.57 -8.05 10.67
C ARG A 36 -18.31 -7.75 9.38
N PHE A 37 -18.39 -8.73 8.48
CA PHE A 37 -19.21 -8.65 7.28
C PHE A 37 -20.70 -8.54 7.65
N ASP A 38 -21.13 -9.23 8.70
CA ASP A 38 -22.48 -9.16 9.23
C ASP A 38 -22.78 -7.80 9.86
N ALA A 39 -21.79 -7.19 10.54
CA ALA A 39 -21.90 -5.85 11.11
C ALA A 39 -21.72 -4.70 10.09
N LEU A 40 -21.37 -5.01 8.84
CA LEU A 40 -21.26 -4.02 7.77
C LEU A 40 -22.65 -3.49 7.39
N LYS A 41 -22.71 -2.19 7.12
CA LYS A 41 -23.92 -1.44 6.76
C LYS A 41 -23.58 -0.59 5.54
N VAL A 42 -24.45 -0.55 4.56
CA VAL A 42 -24.31 0.24 3.33
C VAL A 42 -24.62 1.72 3.58
N LEU A 43 -25.58 2.03 4.47
CA LEU A 43 -26.02 3.42 4.66
C LEU A 43 -25.01 4.28 5.43
N ARG A 44 -24.37 3.75 6.48
CA ARG A 44 -23.57 4.59 7.40
C ARG A 44 -22.39 3.85 8.02
N ASN A 45 -21.35 3.55 7.23
CA ASN A 45 -20.21 2.78 7.78
C ASN A 45 -18.82 3.00 7.14
N LYS A 46 -18.56 4.06 6.35
CA LYS A 46 -17.19 4.36 5.87
C LYS A 46 -16.17 4.32 7.00
N ASP A 47 -16.50 4.98 8.12
CA ASP A 47 -15.66 4.98 9.31
C ASP A 47 -15.58 3.63 10.03
N TYR A 48 -16.65 2.82 10.02
CA TYR A 48 -16.64 1.49 10.62
C TYR A 48 -15.80 0.50 9.81
N ILE A 49 -15.84 0.56 8.48
CA ILE A 49 -15.01 -0.29 7.61
C ILE A 49 -13.53 0.04 7.83
N ILE A 50 -13.19 1.33 7.86
CA ILE A 50 -11.84 1.80 8.19
C ILE A 50 -11.45 1.41 9.63
N LYS A 51 -12.38 1.45 10.59
CA LYS A 51 -12.13 1.21 12.02
C LYS A 51 -12.04 -0.27 12.39
N ASN A 52 -12.85 -1.13 11.78
CA ASN A 52 -13.07 -2.50 12.22
C ASN A 52 -12.76 -3.56 11.15
N VAL A 53 -12.88 -3.27 9.86
CA VAL A 53 -12.67 -4.28 8.81
C VAL A 53 -11.23 -4.28 8.30
N SER A 54 -10.59 -3.11 8.20
CA SER A 54 -9.25 -3.02 7.60
C SER A 54 -8.08 -2.94 8.60
N SER A 55 -8.26 -2.44 9.85
CA SER A 55 -7.13 -2.23 10.79
C SER A 55 -6.88 -3.43 11.71
N LYS A 56 -7.82 -3.76 12.60
CA LYS A 56 -7.64 -4.77 13.66
C LYS A 56 -7.55 -6.23 13.17
N THR A 57 -8.14 -6.54 12.01
CA THR A 57 -8.10 -7.88 11.39
C THR A 57 -6.79 -8.10 10.64
N LYS A 58 -6.35 -7.08 9.91
CA LYS A 58 -5.17 -7.17 9.07
C LYS A 58 -3.88 -6.84 9.80
N GLN A 59 -3.92 -6.23 10.98
CA GLN A 59 -2.73 -5.90 11.78
C GLN A 59 -1.79 -7.09 11.94
N ASN A 60 -2.32 -8.28 12.26
CA ASN A 60 -1.49 -9.48 12.36
C ASN A 60 -0.89 -9.89 11.01
N ASN A 61 -1.66 -9.75 9.92
CA ASN A 61 -1.16 -10.05 8.57
C ASN A 61 -0.09 -9.05 8.13
N TYR A 62 -0.24 -7.76 8.46
CA TYR A 62 0.78 -6.73 8.22
C TYR A 62 2.03 -6.98 9.05
N PHE A 63 1.88 -7.38 10.32
CA PHE A 63 3.00 -7.77 11.18
C PHE A 63 3.78 -8.96 10.62
N VAL A 64 3.08 -10.04 10.26
CA VAL A 64 3.69 -11.22 9.66
C VAL A 64 4.38 -10.84 8.34
N ARG A 65 3.75 -10.03 7.49
CA ARG A 65 4.39 -9.55 6.25
C ARG A 65 5.63 -8.71 6.50
N ALA A 66 5.60 -7.82 7.48
CA ALA A 66 6.76 -7.00 7.83
C ALA A 66 7.94 -7.90 8.29
N ILE A 67 7.69 -8.88 9.15
CA ILE A 67 8.72 -9.85 9.57
C ILE A 67 9.24 -10.67 8.39
N VAL A 68 8.35 -11.21 7.55
CA VAL A 68 8.76 -12.01 6.40
C VAL A 68 9.59 -11.16 5.42
N ALA A 69 9.18 -9.93 5.16
CA ALA A 69 9.91 -9.02 4.27
C ALA A 69 11.29 -8.66 4.83
N THR A 70 11.43 -8.42 6.14
CA THR A 70 12.74 -8.13 6.75
C THR A 70 13.65 -9.34 6.78
N VAL A 71 13.12 -10.54 7.05
CA VAL A 71 13.90 -11.80 6.99
C VAL A 71 14.38 -12.06 5.56
N ILE A 72 13.50 -11.91 4.55
CA ILE A 72 13.88 -12.07 3.14
C ILE A 72 14.98 -11.07 2.77
N MET A 73 14.86 -9.80 3.17
CA MET A 73 15.88 -8.79 2.90
C MET A 73 17.23 -9.16 3.53
N LEU A 74 17.25 -9.62 4.80
CA LEU A 74 18.48 -10.06 5.46
C LEU A 74 19.12 -11.26 4.74
N VAL A 75 18.33 -12.27 4.37
CA VAL A 75 18.83 -13.45 3.65
C VAL A 75 19.41 -13.05 2.30
N LEU A 76 18.70 -12.21 1.52
CA LEU A 76 19.19 -11.73 0.24
C LEU A 76 20.47 -10.91 0.39
N PHE A 77 20.58 -10.10 1.43
CA PHE A 77 21.79 -9.33 1.72
C PHE A 77 23.01 -10.23 1.96
N PHE A 78 22.89 -11.26 2.81
CA PHE A 78 23.99 -12.20 3.06
C PHE A 78 24.33 -13.04 1.83
N MET A 79 23.33 -13.47 1.05
CA MET A 79 23.56 -14.22 -0.18
C MET A 79 24.34 -13.38 -1.21
N ILE A 80 23.95 -12.12 -1.39
CA ILE A 80 24.62 -11.21 -2.33
C ILE A 80 26.04 -10.90 -1.87
N MET A 81 26.26 -10.63 -0.57
CA MET A 81 27.60 -10.43 -0.02
C MET A 81 28.50 -11.67 -0.23
N SER A 82 27.93 -12.88 -0.13
CA SER A 82 28.67 -14.12 -0.35
C SER A 82 28.97 -14.39 -1.84
N LEU A 83 28.12 -13.90 -2.74
CA LEU A 83 28.23 -14.04 -4.20
C LEU A 83 29.08 -12.95 -4.86
N ASP A 84 29.49 -11.92 -4.11
CA ASP A 84 30.26 -10.75 -4.57
C ASP A 84 31.70 -11.11 -5.06
N SER A 85 32.01 -12.40 -5.16
CA SER A 85 33.19 -12.98 -5.81
C SER A 85 33.18 -12.87 -7.34
N SER A 86 32.10 -12.42 -7.99
CA SER A 86 32.00 -12.38 -9.45
C SER A 86 32.20 -10.96 -10.01
N ASN A 87 33.32 -10.74 -10.73
CA ASN A 87 33.68 -9.46 -11.37
C ASN A 87 32.79 -9.05 -12.58
N ASN A 88 31.55 -9.54 -12.67
CA ASN A 88 30.66 -9.25 -13.80
C ASN A 88 29.79 -8.01 -13.51
N LEU A 89 29.95 -6.94 -14.29
CA LEU A 89 29.15 -5.72 -14.22
C LEU A 89 27.64 -5.98 -14.24
N PHE A 90 27.17 -6.93 -15.06
CA PHE A 90 25.75 -7.28 -15.12
C PHE A 90 25.24 -7.87 -13.80
N SER A 91 26.05 -8.72 -13.16
CA SER A 91 25.75 -9.29 -11.84
C SER A 91 25.64 -8.18 -10.78
N GLY A 92 26.51 -7.17 -10.85
CA GLY A 92 26.46 -5.98 -10.00
C GLY A 92 25.17 -5.17 -10.15
N PHE A 93 24.67 -4.96 -11.37
CA PHE A 93 23.39 -4.26 -11.56
C PHE A 93 22.20 -5.08 -11.04
N CYS A 94 22.19 -6.39 -11.26
CA CYS A 94 21.16 -7.27 -10.71
C CYS A 94 21.17 -7.26 -9.18
N SER A 95 22.34 -7.29 -8.56
CA SER A 95 22.47 -7.27 -7.11
C SER A 95 21.98 -5.95 -6.51
N ILE A 96 22.33 -4.81 -7.10
CA ILE A 96 21.82 -3.48 -6.71
C ILE A 96 20.30 -3.44 -6.81
N PHE A 97 19.72 -3.93 -7.90
CA PHE A 97 18.27 -3.94 -8.08
C PHE A 97 17.56 -4.81 -7.03
N ILE A 98 18.06 -6.02 -6.78
CA ILE A 98 17.48 -6.96 -5.80
C ILE A 98 17.60 -6.41 -4.37
N LEU A 99 18.76 -5.85 -4.00
CA LEU A 99 18.96 -5.22 -2.70
C LEU A 99 18.04 -4.03 -2.52
N SER A 100 18.00 -3.14 -3.50
CA SER A 100 17.13 -1.96 -3.46
C SER A 100 15.66 -2.35 -3.36
N LEU A 101 15.21 -3.35 -4.13
CA LEU A 101 13.83 -3.85 -4.10
C LEU A 101 13.47 -4.47 -2.75
N SER A 102 14.34 -5.33 -2.23
CA SER A 102 14.11 -6.00 -0.95
C SER A 102 14.12 -5.02 0.22
N LEU A 103 15.03 -4.04 0.22
CA LEU A 103 15.06 -2.94 1.18
C LEU A 103 13.77 -2.12 1.11
N SER A 104 13.40 -1.67 -0.10
CA SER A 104 12.16 -0.92 -0.33
C SER A 104 10.92 -1.67 0.10
N TYR A 105 10.85 -2.96 -0.17
CA TYR A 105 9.70 -3.77 0.24
C TYR A 105 9.66 -3.99 1.75
N ALA A 106 10.81 -4.19 2.40
CA ALA A 106 10.90 -4.39 3.84
C ALA A 106 10.45 -3.15 4.61
N TYR A 107 11.01 -1.96 4.32
CA TYR A 107 10.60 -0.76 5.05
C TYR A 107 9.17 -0.34 4.70
N ASN A 108 8.70 -0.47 3.45
CA ASN A 108 7.31 -0.13 3.13
C ASN A 108 6.32 -1.05 3.87
N SER A 109 6.63 -2.35 3.95
CA SER A 109 5.83 -3.30 4.75
C SER A 109 5.83 -2.95 6.23
N PHE A 110 6.98 -2.52 6.76
CA PHE A 110 7.12 -2.09 8.14
C PHE A 110 6.34 -0.80 8.43
N ILE A 111 6.39 0.20 7.53
CA ILE A 111 5.60 1.44 7.63
C ILE A 111 4.11 1.10 7.64
N VAL A 112 3.62 0.27 6.72
CA VAL A 112 2.21 -0.15 6.69
C VAL A 112 1.82 -0.80 8.03
N PHE A 113 2.68 -1.65 8.59
CA PHE A 113 2.45 -2.23 9.90
C PHE A 113 2.39 -1.15 11.01
N LEU A 114 3.37 -0.24 11.09
CA LEU A 114 3.39 0.82 12.09
C LEU A 114 2.15 1.73 12.01
N LEU A 115 1.79 2.16 10.80
CA LEU A 115 0.63 3.03 10.60
C LEU A 115 -0.68 2.28 10.79
N SER A 116 -0.69 0.94 10.69
CA SER A 116 -1.86 0.14 11.09
C SER A 116 -2.17 0.23 12.59
N LEU A 117 -1.19 0.61 13.43
CA LEU A 117 -1.38 0.79 14.87
C LEU A 117 -2.21 2.04 15.20
N ASN A 118 -2.15 3.07 14.35
CA ASN A 118 -2.82 4.35 14.59
C ASN A 118 -3.69 4.79 13.40
N ARG A 119 -4.98 4.93 13.66
CA ARG A 119 -6.00 5.29 12.66
C ARG A 119 -5.72 6.62 11.94
N TYR A 120 -5.20 7.62 12.65
CA TYR A 120 -4.99 8.94 12.05
C TYR A 120 -3.88 8.88 11.00
N PHE A 121 -2.79 8.17 11.30
CA PHE A 121 -1.68 8.02 10.38
C PHE A 121 -2.03 7.19 9.14
N ARG A 122 -2.99 6.27 9.25
CA ARG A 122 -3.46 5.50 8.10
C ARG A 122 -4.20 6.34 7.04
N LYS A 123 -4.79 7.47 7.44
CA LYS A 123 -5.42 8.42 6.50
C LYS A 123 -4.43 9.22 5.67
N ILE A 124 -3.15 9.18 6.04
CA ILE A 124 -2.04 9.85 5.36
C ILE A 124 -0.96 8.82 4.96
N LEU A 125 -1.40 7.57 4.73
CA LEU A 125 -0.51 6.43 4.53
C LEU A 125 0.32 6.61 3.26
N PHE A 126 -0.29 7.07 2.16
CA PHE A 126 0.43 7.27 0.91
C PHE A 126 1.49 8.36 1.05
N SER A 127 1.12 9.48 1.67
CA SER A 127 2.02 10.61 1.91
C SER A 127 3.24 10.22 2.75
N ILE A 128 3.05 9.41 3.80
CA ILE A 128 4.16 8.91 4.62
C ILE A 128 5.03 7.94 3.83
N LEU A 129 4.41 7.04 3.05
CA LEU A 129 5.14 6.06 2.24
C LEU A 129 6.04 6.75 1.21
N THR A 130 5.48 7.68 0.43
CA THR A 130 6.23 8.44 -0.59
C THR A 130 7.31 9.31 0.05
N PHE A 131 7.00 10.03 1.14
CA PHE A 131 7.98 10.84 1.84
C PHE A 131 9.18 10.02 2.34
N ILE A 132 8.93 8.85 2.97
CA ILE A 132 10.01 7.99 3.44
C ILE A 132 10.80 7.40 2.27
N ASN A 133 10.15 6.97 1.18
CA ASN A 133 10.85 6.50 -0.02
C ASN A 133 11.80 7.59 -0.56
N VAL A 134 11.32 8.82 -0.68
CA VAL A 134 12.09 9.96 -1.20
C VAL A 134 13.25 10.31 -0.28
N PHE A 135 13.02 10.31 1.03
CA PHE A 135 14.07 10.57 2.01
C PHE A 135 15.19 9.52 1.95
N ILE A 136 14.85 8.24 1.94
CA ILE A 136 15.83 7.14 1.90
C ILE A 136 16.62 7.18 0.58
N LEU A 137 15.94 7.32 -0.56
CA LEU A 137 16.60 7.42 -1.86
C LEU A 137 17.49 8.66 -1.93
N GLY A 138 17.02 9.79 -1.42
CA GLY A 138 17.78 11.03 -1.33
C GLY A 138 19.07 10.89 -0.50
N ASP A 139 18.99 10.27 0.67
CA ASP A 139 20.16 10.02 1.53
C ASP A 139 21.19 9.10 0.86
N ILE A 140 20.73 8.06 0.14
CA ILE A 140 21.62 7.20 -0.66
C ILE A 140 22.30 8.01 -1.77
N ILE A 141 21.57 8.85 -2.47
CA ILE A 141 22.10 9.67 -3.56
C ILE A 141 23.09 10.71 -3.04
N ILE A 142 22.81 11.37 -1.90
CA ILE A 142 23.78 12.25 -1.23
C ILE A 142 25.06 11.49 -0.94
N ARG A 143 24.97 10.25 -0.46
CA ARG A 143 26.17 9.45 -0.16
C ARG A 143 26.98 9.10 -1.41
N ILE A 144 26.31 8.95 -2.55
CA ILE A 144 26.95 8.68 -3.84
C ILE A 144 27.67 9.93 -4.36
N ILE A 145 27.08 11.11 -4.20
CA ILE A 145 27.58 12.35 -4.79
C ILE A 145 28.50 13.15 -3.83
N SER A 146 28.20 13.13 -2.53
CA SER A 146 28.87 13.92 -1.52
C SER A 146 29.94 13.11 -0.81
N ASN A 147 31.18 13.60 -0.83
CA ASN A 147 32.30 13.05 -0.08
C ASN A 147 32.31 13.48 1.41
N ALA A 148 31.21 14.07 1.89
CA ALA A 148 31.11 14.59 3.24
C ALA A 148 30.88 13.47 4.27
N ASN A 149 31.92 13.15 5.05
CA ASN A 149 31.86 12.23 6.19
C ASN A 149 31.25 12.91 7.43
N ASN A 150 30.03 13.43 7.32
CA ASN A 150 29.32 13.96 8.48
C ASN A 150 28.59 12.81 9.21
N PRO A 151 28.88 12.52 10.50
CA PRO A 151 28.26 11.41 11.23
C PRO A 151 26.75 11.60 11.42
N ASN A 152 26.25 12.85 11.44
CA ASN A 152 24.82 13.11 11.55
C ASN A 152 24.16 13.13 10.16
N ARG A 153 23.58 12.00 9.78
CA ARG A 153 22.97 11.79 8.45
C ARG A 153 21.82 12.75 8.15
N ILE A 154 20.99 13.03 9.14
CA ILE A 154 19.82 13.93 8.97
C ILE A 154 20.31 15.35 8.69
N LEU A 155 21.27 15.82 9.47
CA LEU A 155 21.83 17.16 9.30
C LEU A 155 22.57 17.27 7.95
N ASN A 156 23.35 16.26 7.58
CA ASN A 156 24.00 16.18 6.27
C ASN A 156 22.99 16.21 5.10
N PHE A 157 21.83 15.57 5.27
CA PHE A 157 20.76 15.59 4.26
C PHE A 157 20.25 17.01 4.02
N PHE A 158 19.93 17.74 5.09
CA PHE A 158 19.43 19.11 4.99
C PHE A 158 20.50 20.10 4.50
N GLU A 159 21.75 19.95 4.91
CA GLU A 159 22.86 20.80 4.45
C GLU A 159 23.12 20.66 2.94
N ASN A 160 22.93 19.46 2.39
CA ASN A 160 23.17 19.19 0.98
C ASN A 160 21.92 19.34 0.10
N LEU A 161 20.77 19.69 0.69
CA LEU A 161 19.47 19.72 0.00
C LEU A 161 19.42 20.72 -1.16
N PHE A 162 20.03 21.89 -0.97
CA PHE A 162 20.08 22.96 -1.98
C PHE A 162 21.46 23.11 -2.64
N LYS A 163 22.43 22.27 -2.27
CA LYS A 163 23.75 22.30 -2.91
C LYS A 163 23.63 21.79 -4.34
N GLU A 164 24.32 22.47 -5.23
CA GLU A 164 24.44 22.11 -6.63
C GLU A 164 25.68 21.24 -6.81
N TYR A 165 25.50 20.08 -7.42
CA TYR A 165 26.57 19.14 -7.70
C TYR A 165 26.75 19.00 -9.20
N GLU A 166 27.96 19.29 -9.67
CA GLU A 166 28.33 19.02 -11.06
C GLU A 166 28.65 17.53 -11.19
N LEU A 167 27.77 16.77 -11.84
CA LEU A 167 27.97 15.33 -11.98
C LEU A 167 29.21 15.00 -12.82
N GLN A 168 29.53 15.84 -13.80
CA GLN A 168 30.69 15.65 -14.68
C GLN A 168 32.02 15.75 -13.95
N THR A 169 32.15 16.63 -12.96
CA THR A 169 33.38 16.75 -12.17
C THR A 169 33.54 15.57 -11.20
N THR A 170 32.43 14.96 -10.78
CA THR A 170 32.43 13.84 -9.83
C THR A 170 32.59 12.48 -10.50
N PHE A 171 31.96 12.28 -11.66
CA PHE A 171 31.89 10.98 -12.35
C PHE A 171 32.58 10.96 -13.72
N GLY A 172 33.03 12.10 -14.27
CA GLY A 172 33.77 12.14 -15.53
C GLY A 172 32.99 11.54 -16.71
N SER A 173 33.55 10.53 -17.38
CA SER A 173 32.87 9.78 -18.47
C SER A 173 31.74 8.87 -17.98
N ASP A 174 31.68 8.59 -16.68
CA ASP A 174 30.87 7.52 -16.10
C ASP A 174 29.53 8.05 -15.54
N ILE A 175 29.12 9.26 -15.91
CA ILE A 175 27.83 9.86 -15.53
C ILE A 175 26.65 8.94 -15.88
N TRP A 176 26.75 8.17 -16.97
CA TRP A 176 25.72 7.20 -17.35
C TRP A 176 25.50 6.11 -16.29
N LEU A 177 26.55 5.68 -15.59
CA LEU A 177 26.44 4.70 -14.50
C LEU A 177 25.63 5.26 -13.33
N PHE A 178 25.79 6.55 -13.01
CA PHE A 178 24.99 7.23 -11.99
C PHE A 178 23.49 7.18 -12.35
N TRP A 179 23.12 7.58 -13.56
CA TRP A 179 21.72 7.60 -14.01
C TRP A 179 21.11 6.20 -14.12
N LEU A 180 21.92 5.21 -14.48
CA LEU A 180 21.48 3.81 -14.51
C LEU A 180 21.20 3.29 -13.09
N ILE A 181 22.11 3.50 -12.14
CA ILE A 181 21.90 3.12 -10.73
C ILE A 181 20.69 3.83 -10.15
N PHE A 182 20.56 5.14 -10.41
CA PHE A 182 19.40 5.94 -10.01
C PHE A 182 18.09 5.35 -10.53
N THR A 183 18.05 4.97 -11.81
CA THR A 183 16.87 4.38 -12.44
C THR A 183 16.53 3.01 -11.87
N LEU A 184 17.53 2.16 -11.58
CA LEU A 184 17.31 0.87 -10.92
C LEU A 184 16.71 1.04 -9.52
N MET A 185 17.21 2.00 -8.73
CA MET A 185 16.67 2.32 -7.41
C MET A 185 15.27 2.93 -7.46
N LEU A 186 14.97 3.71 -8.49
CA LEU A 186 13.63 4.22 -8.72
C LEU A 186 12.65 3.10 -9.08
N ALA A 187 13.03 2.24 -10.02
CA ALA A 187 12.22 1.12 -10.47
C ALA A 187 11.91 0.15 -9.34
N SER A 188 12.90 -0.16 -8.50
CA SER A 188 12.72 -1.00 -7.32
C SER A 188 11.75 -0.37 -6.30
N SER A 189 11.85 0.95 -6.06
CA SER A 189 10.94 1.67 -5.16
C SER A 189 9.50 1.66 -5.67
N CYS A 190 9.30 1.86 -6.99
CA CYS A 190 7.99 1.81 -7.63
C CYS A 190 7.39 0.39 -7.54
N LEU A 191 8.19 -0.64 -7.83
CA LEU A 191 7.74 -2.03 -7.79
C LEU A 191 7.42 -2.48 -6.35
N SER A 192 8.18 -2.02 -5.37
CA SER A 192 7.84 -2.18 -3.94
C SER A 192 6.51 -1.51 -3.60
N LEU A 193 6.30 -0.27 -4.03
CA LEU A 193 5.04 0.45 -3.83
C LEU A 193 3.87 -0.32 -4.46
N TYR A 194 4.02 -0.85 -5.67
CA TYR A 194 3.00 -1.71 -6.30
C TYR A 194 2.62 -2.92 -5.44
N PHE A 195 3.61 -3.64 -4.89
CA PHE A 195 3.32 -4.77 -4.01
C PHE A 195 2.56 -4.36 -2.76
N VAL A 196 2.85 -3.18 -2.20
CA VAL A 196 2.12 -2.63 -1.05
C VAL A 196 0.68 -2.29 -1.45
N LEU A 197 0.47 -1.61 -2.57
CA LEU A 197 -0.88 -1.24 -3.06
C LEU A 197 -1.77 -2.46 -3.27
N LYS A 198 -1.22 -3.55 -3.82
CA LYS A 198 -1.94 -4.81 -4.04
C LYS A 198 -2.52 -5.41 -2.76
N THR A 199 -2.02 -5.00 -1.59
CA THR A 199 -2.47 -5.51 -0.29
C THR A 199 -3.56 -4.68 0.38
N GLN A 200 -3.83 -3.48 -0.13
CA GLN A 200 -4.78 -2.54 0.46
C GLN A 200 -6.21 -2.82 -0.02
N ASP A 201 -7.20 -2.42 0.78
CA ASP A 201 -8.62 -2.47 0.37
C ASP A 201 -8.99 -1.31 -0.56
N VAL A 202 -10.12 -1.42 -1.29
CA VAL A 202 -10.64 -0.32 -2.14
C VAL A 202 -10.70 0.99 -1.36
N PHE A 203 -11.21 0.98 -0.14
CA PHE A 203 -11.37 2.19 0.67
C PHE A 203 -10.05 2.89 0.98
N GLU A 204 -8.98 2.11 1.19
CA GLU A 204 -7.66 2.67 1.42
C GLU A 204 -7.07 3.20 0.13
N LEU A 205 -7.20 2.44 -0.96
CA LEU A 205 -6.75 2.88 -2.28
C LEU A 205 -7.45 4.18 -2.71
N GLU A 206 -8.76 4.30 -2.50
CA GLU A 206 -9.52 5.54 -2.78
C GLU A 206 -9.01 6.72 -1.95
N LEU A 207 -8.66 6.51 -0.67
CA LEU A 207 -8.05 7.55 0.18
C LEU A 207 -6.65 7.93 -0.32
N MET A 208 -5.81 6.95 -0.65
CA MET A 208 -4.48 7.20 -1.23
C MET A 208 -4.58 7.96 -2.56
N GLY A 209 -5.60 7.68 -3.37
CA GLY A 209 -5.86 8.42 -4.61
C GLY A 209 -6.18 9.90 -4.37
N ILE A 210 -6.92 10.22 -3.30
CA ILE A 210 -7.15 11.61 -2.89
C ILE A 210 -5.85 12.26 -2.44
N GLU A 211 -5.04 11.57 -1.63
CA GLU A 211 -3.72 12.06 -1.19
C GLU A 211 -2.80 12.33 -2.40
N ASN A 212 -2.74 11.41 -3.37
CA ASN A 212 -1.90 11.55 -4.56
C ASN A 212 -2.24 12.80 -5.37
N ARG A 213 -3.54 13.11 -5.54
CA ARG A 213 -3.97 14.32 -6.24
C ARG A 213 -3.52 15.59 -5.53
N LEU A 214 -3.60 15.62 -4.19
CA LEU A 214 -3.11 16.75 -3.39
C LEU A 214 -1.59 16.91 -3.52
N LEU A 215 -0.84 15.81 -3.44
CA LEU A 215 0.61 15.82 -3.63
C LEU A 215 0.98 16.31 -5.03
N LEU A 216 0.28 15.85 -6.07
CA LEU A 216 0.52 16.29 -7.45
C LEU A 216 0.25 17.79 -7.62
N SER A 217 -0.83 18.33 -7.00
CA SER A 217 -1.11 19.77 -7.02
C SER A 217 0.00 20.59 -6.35
N ILE A 218 0.53 20.15 -5.21
CA ILE A 218 1.65 20.80 -4.53
C ILE A 218 2.91 20.71 -5.39
N LEU A 219 3.17 19.51 -5.94
CA LEU A 219 4.37 19.24 -6.73
C LEU A 219 4.41 20.09 -8.00
N ALA A 220 3.27 20.29 -8.67
CA ALA A 220 3.17 21.16 -9.85
C ALA A 220 3.63 22.60 -9.56
N ILE A 221 3.33 23.13 -8.37
CA ILE A 221 3.79 24.46 -7.93
C ILE A 221 5.29 24.45 -7.66
N VAL A 222 5.79 23.42 -6.97
CA VAL A 222 7.22 23.30 -6.60
C VAL A 222 8.10 23.11 -7.85
N THR A 223 7.69 22.27 -8.80
CA THR A 223 8.44 22.03 -10.05
C THR A 223 8.48 23.24 -10.96
N PHE A 224 7.53 24.18 -10.84
CA PHE A 224 7.58 25.45 -11.57
C PHE A 224 8.70 26.37 -11.04
N ILE A 225 8.98 26.30 -9.75
CA ILE A 225 10.00 27.13 -9.08
C ILE A 225 11.40 26.53 -9.22
N ILE A 226 11.50 25.19 -9.20
CA ILE A 226 12.77 24.48 -9.19
C ILE A 226 13.07 23.97 -10.60
N GLY A 227 14.02 24.61 -11.27
CA GLY A 227 14.58 24.09 -12.53
C GLY A 227 15.35 22.79 -12.31
N ILE A 228 15.15 21.82 -13.21
CA ILE A 228 15.88 20.54 -13.22
C ILE A 228 16.92 20.62 -14.35
N ASP A 229 18.18 20.41 -14.01
CA ASP A 229 19.31 20.28 -14.94
C ASP A 229 19.91 18.87 -14.78
N ILE A 230 20.26 18.23 -15.89
CA ILE A 230 20.77 16.85 -15.96
C ILE A 230 22.28 16.80 -15.66
N GLU A 231 23.00 17.89 -15.92
CA GLU A 231 24.46 17.98 -15.71
C GLU A 231 24.79 18.59 -14.34
N LYS A 232 24.00 19.60 -13.95
CA LYS A 232 24.12 20.30 -12.67
C LYS A 232 22.96 19.95 -11.75
N VAL A 233 23.14 18.92 -10.96
CA VAL A 233 22.04 18.36 -10.20
C VAL A 233 22.00 18.96 -8.79
N ARG A 234 20.86 19.57 -8.46
CA ARG A 234 20.52 19.93 -7.08
C ARG A 234 19.76 18.78 -6.45
N LEU A 235 20.10 18.41 -5.21
CA LEU A 235 19.44 17.30 -4.54
C LEU A 235 17.91 17.49 -4.49
N ILE A 236 17.44 18.69 -4.15
CA ILE A 236 15.99 19.00 -4.15
C ILE A 236 15.33 18.70 -5.50
N GLY A 237 16.01 18.94 -6.62
CA GLY A 237 15.52 18.60 -7.96
C GLY A 237 15.38 17.09 -8.15
N ILE A 238 16.35 16.30 -7.68
CA ILE A 238 16.26 14.83 -7.67
C ILE A 238 15.09 14.36 -6.81
N LEU A 239 14.92 14.92 -5.60
CA LEU A 239 13.82 14.55 -4.70
C LEU A 239 12.46 14.83 -5.35
N CYS A 240 12.32 15.99 -6.00
CA CYS A 240 11.13 16.32 -6.78
C CYS A 240 10.92 15.33 -7.93
N LEU A 241 11.98 14.96 -8.66
CA LEU A 241 11.89 13.98 -9.75
C LEU A 241 11.47 12.59 -9.24
N ILE A 242 12.00 12.13 -8.11
CA ILE A 242 11.56 10.89 -7.45
C ILE A 242 10.06 10.97 -7.11
N LEU A 243 9.61 12.09 -6.52
CA LEU A 243 8.19 12.31 -6.20
C LEU A 243 7.31 12.30 -7.45
N VAL A 244 7.71 12.97 -8.54
CA VAL A 244 6.95 12.99 -9.81
C VAL A 244 6.78 11.57 -10.34
N ILE A 245 7.87 10.81 -10.40
CA ILE A 245 7.85 9.43 -10.92
C ILE A 245 6.98 8.53 -10.03
N GLN A 246 7.10 8.63 -8.70
CA GLN A 246 6.30 7.82 -7.78
C GLN A 246 4.81 8.14 -7.83
N THR A 247 4.43 9.42 -7.92
CA THR A 247 3.03 9.84 -8.00
C THR A 247 2.39 9.44 -9.33
N ALA A 248 3.13 9.56 -10.44
CA ALA A 248 2.69 9.08 -11.75
C ALA A 248 2.53 7.55 -11.80
N PHE A 249 3.52 6.81 -11.29
CA PHE A 249 3.48 5.36 -11.21
C PHE A 249 2.34 4.87 -10.30
N PHE A 250 2.12 5.56 -9.17
CA PHE A 250 0.99 5.29 -8.30
C PHE A 250 -0.33 5.45 -9.06
N GLU A 251 -0.55 6.54 -9.80
CA GLU A 251 -1.82 6.79 -10.50
C GLU A 251 -2.13 5.67 -11.51
N ALA A 252 -1.11 5.23 -12.26
CA ALA A 252 -1.24 4.11 -13.20
C ALA A 252 -1.57 2.79 -12.48
N SER A 253 -0.82 2.48 -11.41
CA SER A 253 -1.00 1.24 -10.63
C SER A 253 -2.34 1.20 -9.90
N TYR A 254 -2.72 2.32 -9.29
CA TYR A 254 -3.98 2.53 -8.58
C TYR A 254 -5.16 2.32 -9.52
N SER A 255 -5.14 2.96 -10.70
CA SER A 255 -6.22 2.85 -11.70
C SER A 255 -6.43 1.39 -12.14
N TYR A 256 -5.34 0.66 -12.37
CA TYR A 256 -5.39 -0.76 -12.73
C TYR A 256 -5.91 -1.66 -11.59
N LEU A 257 -5.49 -1.43 -10.35
CA LEU A 257 -5.97 -2.23 -9.21
C LEU A 257 -7.45 -1.95 -8.93
N LEU A 258 -7.86 -0.69 -9.02
CA LEU A 258 -9.22 -0.26 -8.75
C LEU A 258 -10.20 -0.78 -9.82
N SER A 259 -9.82 -0.76 -11.10
CA SER A 259 -10.66 -1.29 -12.18
C SER A 259 -11.03 -2.75 -11.94
N ARG A 260 -10.05 -3.59 -11.56
CA ARG A 260 -10.27 -5.00 -11.25
C ARG A 260 -11.22 -5.22 -10.06
N MET A 261 -11.17 -4.36 -9.06
CA MET A 261 -12.09 -4.44 -7.91
C MET A 261 -13.50 -3.96 -8.29
N TYR A 262 -13.58 -2.93 -9.13
CA TYR A 262 -14.83 -2.42 -9.69
C TYR A 262 -15.50 -3.38 -10.66
N GLU A 263 -14.76 -4.19 -11.42
CA GLU A 263 -15.33 -5.26 -12.24
C GLU A 263 -16.07 -6.28 -11.37
N LYS A 264 -15.45 -6.76 -10.28
CA LYS A 264 -16.10 -7.67 -9.34
C LYS A 264 -17.37 -7.07 -8.74
N ALA A 265 -17.31 -5.80 -8.33
CA ALA A 265 -18.48 -5.10 -7.82
C ALA A 265 -19.56 -4.92 -8.90
N GLN A 266 -19.18 -4.67 -10.15
CA GLN A 266 -20.10 -4.55 -11.28
C GLN A 266 -20.84 -5.84 -11.55
N THR A 267 -20.15 -6.98 -11.52
CA THR A 267 -20.78 -8.30 -11.72
C THR A 267 -21.86 -8.55 -10.66
N ILE A 268 -21.53 -8.36 -9.38
CA ILE A 268 -22.49 -8.52 -8.28
C ILE A 268 -23.67 -7.55 -8.45
N PHE A 269 -23.38 -6.28 -8.79
CA PHE A 269 -24.42 -5.27 -9.01
C PHE A 269 -25.40 -5.69 -10.12
N GLN A 270 -24.89 -6.17 -11.25
CA GLN A 270 -25.71 -6.59 -12.39
C GLN A 270 -26.54 -7.84 -12.08
N GLU A 271 -25.94 -8.85 -11.45
CA GLU A 271 -26.65 -10.06 -11.02
C GLU A 271 -27.83 -9.70 -10.11
N GLN A 272 -27.60 -8.85 -9.10
CA GLN A 272 -28.65 -8.42 -8.18
C GLN A 272 -29.71 -7.54 -8.84
N LEU A 273 -29.36 -6.80 -9.89
CA LEU A 273 -30.30 -5.92 -10.59
C LEU A 273 -31.38 -6.73 -11.32
N LEU A 274 -30.97 -7.87 -11.89
CA LEU A 274 -31.84 -8.79 -12.63
C LEU A 274 -32.78 -9.60 -11.71
N LEU A 275 -32.36 -9.89 -10.48
CA LEU A 275 -33.17 -10.66 -9.53
C LEU A 275 -34.40 -9.89 -9.09
N LYS A 276 -35.60 -10.49 -9.13
CA LYS A 276 -36.84 -9.84 -8.66
C LYS A 276 -36.72 -9.31 -7.23
N PHE A 277 -36.05 -10.06 -6.35
CA PHE A 277 -35.75 -9.68 -4.98
C PHE A 277 -34.24 -9.73 -4.74
N PRO A 278 -33.56 -8.58 -4.67
CA PRO A 278 -32.13 -8.51 -4.37
C PRO A 278 -31.81 -9.03 -2.96
N ASP A 279 -30.65 -9.68 -2.79
CA ASP A 279 -30.14 -10.10 -1.50
C ASP A 279 -29.25 -9.02 -0.88
N TYR A 280 -29.63 -8.54 0.31
CA TYR A 280 -28.87 -7.56 1.07
C TYR A 280 -27.43 -8.00 1.36
N GLN A 281 -27.17 -9.29 1.58
CA GLN A 281 -25.81 -9.79 1.80
C GLN A 281 -24.94 -9.60 0.55
N GLU A 282 -25.48 -9.84 -0.64
CA GLU A 282 -24.75 -9.58 -1.89
C GLU A 282 -24.57 -8.08 -2.16
N LEU A 283 -25.56 -7.24 -1.83
CA LEU A 283 -25.39 -5.78 -1.91
C LEU A 283 -24.27 -5.28 -0.97
N LYS A 284 -24.13 -5.88 0.22
CA LYS A 284 -22.99 -5.61 1.11
C LYS A 284 -21.65 -6.04 0.50
N LYS A 285 -21.59 -7.19 -0.18
CA LYS A 285 -20.37 -7.61 -0.90
C LYS A 285 -20.04 -6.65 -2.03
N CYS A 286 -21.05 -6.21 -2.79
CA CYS A 286 -20.89 -5.21 -3.84
C CYS A 286 -20.28 -3.91 -3.28
N TYR A 287 -20.80 -3.41 -2.16
CA TYR A 287 -20.24 -2.24 -1.49
C TYR A 287 -18.80 -2.49 -0.99
N TYR A 288 -18.56 -3.63 -0.33
CA TYR A 288 -17.23 -3.97 0.18
C TYR A 288 -16.16 -4.04 -0.91
N CYS A 289 -16.50 -4.61 -2.07
CA CYS A 289 -15.60 -4.72 -3.22
C CYS A 289 -15.50 -3.42 -4.04
N GLY A 290 -16.55 -2.61 -4.05
CA GLY A 290 -16.69 -1.47 -4.96
C GLY A 290 -16.51 -0.09 -4.32
N GLY A 291 -16.32 -0.01 -3.00
CA GLY A 291 -16.03 1.25 -2.32
C GLY A 291 -17.16 2.27 -2.39
N GLU A 292 -16.82 3.55 -2.25
CA GLU A 292 -17.82 4.63 -2.27
C GLU A 292 -18.52 4.73 -3.62
N LYS A 293 -17.81 4.48 -4.73
CA LYS A 293 -18.41 4.51 -6.08
C LYS A 293 -19.62 3.57 -6.21
N TYR A 294 -19.49 2.33 -5.71
CA TYR A 294 -20.61 1.38 -5.78
C TYR A 294 -21.64 1.59 -4.67
N ARG A 295 -21.25 2.15 -3.52
CA ARG A 295 -22.22 2.61 -2.53
C ARG A 295 -23.19 3.60 -3.15
N GLU A 296 -22.68 4.59 -3.87
CA GLU A 296 -23.51 5.60 -4.53
C GLU A 296 -24.44 4.97 -5.58
N LYS A 297 -23.94 4.05 -6.39
CA LYS A 297 -24.76 3.30 -7.36
C LYS A 297 -25.86 2.46 -6.71
N LEU A 298 -25.54 1.80 -5.59
CA LEU A 298 -26.51 1.00 -4.83
C LEU A 298 -27.61 1.90 -4.27
N LEU A 299 -27.24 3.05 -3.69
CA LEU A 299 -28.19 4.01 -3.12
C LEU A 299 -28.97 4.79 -4.19
N SER A 300 -28.47 4.92 -5.41
CA SER A 300 -29.22 5.55 -6.51
C SER A 300 -30.24 4.60 -7.16
N THR A 301 -30.17 3.32 -6.86
CA THR A 301 -31.06 2.30 -7.44
C THR A 301 -32.18 2.00 -6.44
N GLU A 302 -33.40 2.45 -6.76
CA GLU A 302 -34.58 2.37 -5.87
C GLU A 302 -34.79 0.96 -5.29
N LYS A 303 -34.78 -0.05 -6.15
CA LYS A 303 -34.93 -1.46 -5.78
C LYS A 303 -33.90 -1.94 -4.75
N PHE A 304 -32.65 -1.49 -4.84
CA PHE A 304 -31.60 -1.83 -3.87
C PHE A 304 -31.74 -1.02 -2.60
N LEU A 305 -32.08 0.26 -2.73
CA LEU A 305 -32.28 1.16 -1.61
C LEU A 305 -33.39 0.67 -0.69
N GLU A 306 -34.52 0.21 -1.24
CA GLU A 306 -35.60 -0.42 -0.46
C GLU A 306 -35.12 -1.61 0.38
N VAL A 307 -34.38 -2.53 -0.23
CA VAL A 307 -33.83 -3.71 0.45
C VAL A 307 -32.84 -3.30 1.54
N ILE A 308 -31.97 -2.33 1.26
CA ILE A 308 -30.99 -1.81 2.21
C ILE A 308 -31.67 -1.18 3.41
N ILE A 309 -32.65 -0.29 3.19
CA ILE A 309 -33.39 0.37 4.27
C ILE A 309 -34.12 -0.66 5.12
N LYS A 310 -34.83 -1.61 4.51
CA LYS A 310 -35.60 -2.64 5.21
C LYS A 310 -34.73 -3.54 6.11
N ASN A 311 -33.47 -3.79 5.71
CA ASN A 311 -32.55 -4.62 6.48
C ASN A 311 -31.76 -3.83 7.54
N GLU A 312 -31.41 -2.57 7.26
CA GLU A 312 -30.59 -1.76 8.16
C GLU A 312 -31.39 -0.95 9.19
N PHE A 313 -32.64 -0.61 8.86
CA PHE A 313 -33.62 -0.03 9.75
C PHE A 313 -34.65 -1.10 10.13
N LYS A 314 -34.73 -1.42 11.43
CA LYS A 314 -35.54 -2.53 11.97
C LYS A 314 -37.05 -2.33 11.85
N SER A 315 -37.52 -1.12 11.56
CA SER A 315 -38.94 -0.87 11.27
C SER A 315 -39.09 0.31 10.31
N LEU A 316 -39.95 0.15 9.30
CA LEU A 316 -40.53 1.26 8.52
C LEU A 316 -41.40 2.19 9.39
N ASN A 317 -41.66 1.87 10.66
CA ASN A 317 -42.46 2.70 11.57
C ASN A 317 -41.66 3.88 12.18
N ASP A 318 -40.33 3.87 12.10
CA ASP A 318 -39.48 5.00 12.51
C ASP A 318 -39.16 5.98 11.36
N LEU A 319 -39.56 5.64 10.13
CA LEU A 319 -39.60 6.53 8.96
C LEU A 319 -41.08 6.81 8.69
N LYS A 320 -41.60 7.90 9.26
CA LYS A 320 -43.06 8.10 9.37
C LYS A 320 -43.77 8.23 8.02
N ASN A 321 -43.05 8.43 6.90
CA ASN A 321 -43.62 8.35 5.56
C ASN A 321 -42.56 8.26 4.45
N TYR A 322 -43.01 7.86 3.25
CA TYR A 322 -42.29 7.96 1.95
C TYR A 322 -41.70 9.37 1.69
N ASP A 323 -42.19 10.39 2.39
CA ASP A 323 -41.67 11.75 2.36
C ASP A 323 -40.31 11.92 3.07
N ASP A 324 -39.98 11.14 4.11
CA ASP A 324 -38.64 11.18 4.74
C ASP A 324 -37.56 10.61 3.80
N TYR A 325 -37.94 9.62 2.99
CA TYR A 325 -37.15 9.06 1.90
C TYR A 325 -36.92 10.09 0.78
N LYS A 326 -37.95 10.89 0.46
CA LYS A 326 -37.85 12.01 -0.48
C LYS A 326 -36.99 13.16 0.09
N LEU A 327 -37.06 13.41 1.41
CA LEU A 327 -36.30 14.44 2.12
C LEU A 327 -34.79 14.13 2.18
N TYR A 328 -34.43 12.85 2.35
CA TYR A 328 -33.04 12.38 2.25
C TYR A 328 -32.51 12.51 0.81
N LYS A 329 -33.37 12.29 -0.19
CA LYS A 329 -33.03 12.49 -1.61
C LYS A 329 -32.91 13.97 -2.00
N SER A 330 -33.61 14.89 -1.32
CA SER A 330 -33.60 16.34 -1.60
C SER A 330 -32.53 17.14 -0.83
N THR A 331 -31.87 16.53 0.16
CA THR A 331 -30.77 17.15 0.94
C THR A 331 -29.37 16.75 0.44
N ARG A 332 -29.30 16.02 -0.68
CA ARG A 332 -28.06 15.67 -1.37
C ARG A 332 -27.81 16.58 -2.56
#